data_AF-A0A0G2JC55-F1
#
_entry.id   AF-A0A0G2JC55-F1
#
_cell.length_a   1.000
_cell.length_b   1.000
_cell.length_c   1.000
_cell.angle_alpha   90.00
_cell.angle_beta   90.00
_cell.angle_gamma   90.00
#
_symmetry.space_group_name_H-M   'P 1'
#
loop_
_entity.id
_entity.type
_entity.pdbx_description
1 polymer ?
#
loop_
_entity_poly.entity_id
_entity_poly.type
_entity_poly.pdbx_seq_one_letter_code
_entity_poly.pdbx_strand_id
1 'polypeptide(L)'
;MNDRIDDIEHFKSFEKCLGNALDRLCYEICDAGRDDTDITRVQAIYQMLEDFKSEVEDARIHKECTMDETEAMIKKLLTSNDVDDTTKAEINESIMLHQAYQSKCEKECQQAMSQQGEEWPAIDLIKRDSVAGN
;
A
#
# COMPACT_ATOMS: atom_id res chain seq x y z
N MET A 1 3.72 19.35 -7.21
CA MET A 1 3.16 17.98 -7.10
C MET A 1 4.26 16.92 -7.04
N ASN A 2 5.30 16.99 -7.89
CA ASN A 2 6.33 15.95 -8.05
C ASN A 2 6.93 15.42 -6.75
N ASP A 3 7.48 16.28 -5.89
CA ASP A 3 8.11 15.83 -4.64
C ASP A 3 7.16 14.99 -3.76
N ARG A 4 5.86 15.31 -3.78
CA ARG A 4 4.84 14.56 -3.01
C ARG A 4 4.53 13.20 -3.65
N ILE A 5 4.57 13.11 -4.97
CA ILE A 5 4.43 11.86 -5.70
C ILE A 5 5.64 10.96 -5.42
N ASP A 6 6.86 11.51 -5.48
CA ASP A 6 8.09 10.76 -5.20
C ASP A 6 8.08 10.19 -3.77
N ASP A 7 7.67 11.00 -2.78
CA ASP A 7 7.45 10.55 -1.40
C ASP A 7 6.49 9.35 -1.31
N ILE A 8 5.38 9.36 -2.06
CA ILE A 8 4.40 8.27 -2.04
C ILE A 8 4.96 7.01 -2.71
N GLU A 9 5.69 7.16 -3.82
CA GLU A 9 6.37 6.04 -4.47
C GLU A 9 7.44 5.40 -3.57
N HIS A 10 8.10 6.21 -2.72
CA HIS A 10 8.97 5.70 -1.67
C HIS A 10 8.20 4.88 -0.62
N PHE A 11 7.03 5.33 -0.17
CA PHE A 11 6.18 4.55 0.74
C PHE A 11 5.72 3.23 0.10
N LYS A 12 5.23 3.24 -1.14
CA LYS A 12 4.86 2.02 -1.87
C LYS A 12 6.02 1.03 -1.97
N SER A 13 7.22 1.53 -2.24
CA SER A 13 8.44 0.70 -2.30
C SER A 13 8.75 0.07 -0.94
N PHE A 14 8.59 0.84 0.13
CA PHE A 14 8.81 0.38 1.50
C PHE A 14 7.79 -0.68 1.93
N GLU A 15 6.50 -0.46 1.65
CA GLU A 15 5.45 -1.46 1.88
C GLU A 15 5.73 -2.77 1.16
N LYS A 16 6.21 -2.72 -0.09
CA LYS A 16 6.61 -3.91 -0.84
C LYS A 16 7.76 -4.65 -0.17
N CYS A 17 8.77 -3.92 0.33
CA CYS A 17 9.87 -4.52 1.10
C CYS A 17 9.37 -5.19 2.38
N LEU A 18 8.45 -4.54 3.10
CA LEU A 18 7.84 -5.10 4.31
C LEU A 18 6.99 -6.34 4.00
N GLY A 19 6.20 -6.31 2.92
CA GLY A 19 5.44 -7.46 2.44
C GLY A 19 6.33 -8.67 2.18
N ASN A 20 7.39 -8.49 1.39
CA ASN A 20 8.35 -9.57 1.11
C ASN A 20 9.03 -10.10 2.38
N ALA A 21 9.31 -9.24 3.37
CA ALA A 21 9.88 -9.65 4.64
C ALA A 21 8.89 -10.47 5.47
N LEU A 22 7.63 -10.04 5.52
CA LEU A 22 6.54 -10.77 6.19
C LEU A 22 6.30 -12.13 5.55
N ASP A 23 6.26 -12.22 4.22
CA ASP A 23 6.10 -13.48 3.49
C ASP A 23 7.20 -14.47 3.86
N ARG A 24 8.45 -14.01 3.90
CA ARG A 24 9.60 -14.84 4.31
C ARG A 24 9.48 -15.30 5.76
N LEU A 25 9.12 -14.41 6.68
CA LEU A 25 8.93 -14.77 8.09
C LEU A 25 7.78 -15.76 8.26
N CYS A 26 6.70 -15.62 7.50
CA CYS A 26 5.59 -16.56 7.47
C CYS A 26 6.08 -17.97 7.08
N TYR A 27 6.85 -18.09 6.00
CA TYR A 27 7.48 -19.37 5.63
C TYR A 27 8.37 -19.94 6.74
N GLU A 28 9.15 -19.09 7.41
CA GLU A 28 10.03 -19.52 8.51
C GLU A 28 9.25 -19.98 9.76
N ILE A 29 8.06 -19.42 10.03
CA ILE A 29 7.17 -19.86 11.10
C ILE A 29 6.51 -21.19 10.74
N CYS A 30 6.14 -21.38 9.47
CA CYS A 30 5.45 -22.56 8.99
C CYS A 30 6.36 -23.79 8.79
N ASP A 31 7.69 -23.62 8.72
CA ASP A 31 8.65 -24.71 8.57
C ASP A 31 8.81 -25.50 9.88
N ALA A 32 8.20 -26.69 9.93
CA ALA A 32 7.94 -27.50 11.14
C ALA A 32 9.18 -28.19 11.76
N GLY A 33 10.36 -27.58 11.69
CA GLY A 33 11.63 -28.18 12.13
C GLY A 33 12.47 -27.36 13.12
N ARG A 34 12.02 -26.18 13.57
CA ARG A 34 12.78 -25.31 14.48
C ARG A 34 12.42 -25.51 15.96
N ASP A 35 13.40 -25.26 16.83
CA ASP A 35 13.22 -25.15 18.28
C ASP A 35 12.17 -24.07 18.62
N ASP A 36 11.28 -24.36 19.57
CA ASP A 36 10.16 -23.48 19.99
C ASP A 36 10.59 -22.06 20.40
N THR A 37 11.85 -21.89 20.86
CA THR A 37 12.40 -20.59 21.24
C THR A 37 12.67 -19.68 20.03
N ASP A 38 13.06 -20.26 18.90
CA ASP A 38 13.25 -19.50 17.66
C ASP A 38 11.91 -19.11 17.04
N ILE A 39 10.88 -19.96 17.17
CA ILE A 39 9.53 -19.69 16.66
C ILE A 39 8.92 -18.47 17.36
N THR A 40 9.00 -18.40 18.69
CA THR A 40 8.46 -17.26 19.47
C THR A 40 9.13 -15.94 19.06
N ARG A 41 10.45 -15.95 18.81
CA ARG A 41 11.18 -14.76 18.38
C ARG A 41 10.76 -14.30 16.98
N VAL A 42 10.61 -15.24 16.05
CA VAL A 42 10.20 -14.94 14.67
C VAL A 42 8.76 -14.40 14.64
N GLN A 43 7.86 -14.95 15.45
CA GLN A 43 6.49 -14.42 15.61
C GLN A 43 6.47 -12.98 16.13
N ALA A 44 7.30 -12.66 17.14
CA ALA A 44 7.38 -11.30 17.66
C ALA A 44 7.89 -10.29 16.59
N ILE A 45 8.85 -10.71 15.75
CA ILE A 45 9.35 -9.88 14.64
C ILE A 45 8.26 -9.72 13.57
N TYR A 46 7.54 -10.80 13.24
CA TYR A 46 6.42 -10.74 12.30
C TYR A 46 5.39 -9.71 12.74
N GLN A 47 4.93 -9.75 14.00
CA GLN A 47 3.94 -8.80 14.50
C GLN A 47 4.44 -7.36 14.43
N MET A 48 5.69 -7.11 14.84
CA MET A 48 6.28 -5.78 14.78
C MET A 48 6.34 -5.23 13.35
N LEU A 49 6.66 -6.07 12.37
CA LEU A 49 6.70 -5.66 10.96
C LEU A 49 5.30 -5.47 10.36
N GLU A 50 4.32 -6.23 10.82
CA GLU A 50 2.92 -6.05 10.43
C GLU A 50 2.38 -4.70 10.93
N ASP A 51 2.61 -4.39 12.21
CA ASP A 51 2.24 -3.11 12.81
C ASP A 51 2.89 -1.94 12.06
N PHE A 52 4.19 -2.06 11.78
CA PHE A 52 4.93 -1.04 11.06
C PHE A 52 4.50 -0.91 9.59
N LYS A 53 4.13 -2.02 8.93
CA LYS A 53 3.54 -1.96 7.58
C LYS A 53 2.22 -1.19 7.60
N SER A 54 1.39 -1.40 8.61
CA SER A 54 0.14 -0.64 8.79
C SER A 54 0.41 0.86 8.94
N GLU A 55 1.39 1.25 9.77
CA GLU A 55 1.76 2.67 9.95
C GLU A 55 2.24 3.33 8.67
N VAL A 56 3.02 2.60 7.86
CA VAL A 56 3.50 3.06 6.56
C VAL A 56 2.35 3.27 5.59
N GLU A 57 1.40 2.31 5.54
CA GLU A 57 0.23 2.39 4.69
C GLU A 57 -0.68 3.57 5.09
N ASP A 58 -0.91 3.78 6.39
CA ASP A 58 -1.66 4.92 6.90
C ASP A 58 -1.00 6.25 6.52
N ALA A 59 0.34 6.34 6.64
CA ALA A 59 1.09 7.52 6.25
C ALA A 59 0.98 7.81 4.74
N ARG A 60 1.02 6.76 3.91
CA ARG A 60 0.81 6.88 2.46
C ARG A 60 -0.58 7.42 2.15
N ILE A 61 -1.63 6.79 2.70
CA ILE A 61 -3.03 7.17 2.47
C ILE A 61 -3.25 8.63 2.88
N HIS A 62 -2.72 9.04 4.04
CA HIS A 62 -2.83 10.41 4.49
C HIS A 62 -2.20 11.42 3.50
N LYS A 63 -1.03 11.09 2.93
CA LYS A 63 -0.40 11.95 1.92
C LYS A 63 -1.20 12.02 0.62
N GLU A 64 -1.75 10.90 0.16
CA GLU A 64 -2.62 10.82 -1.02
C GLU A 64 -3.89 11.67 -0.82
N CYS A 65 -4.59 11.53 0.30
CA CYS A 65 -5.76 12.35 0.62
C CYS A 65 -5.41 13.85 0.62
N THR A 66 -4.28 14.22 1.23
CA THR A 66 -3.83 15.62 1.22
C THR A 66 -3.52 16.11 -0.20
N MET A 67 -3.10 15.22 -1.12
CA MET A 67 -2.89 15.58 -2.53
C MET A 67 -4.20 15.84 -3.25
N ASP A 68 -5.22 15.01 -3.02
CA ASP A 68 -6.58 15.22 -3.52
C ASP A 68 -7.17 16.56 -3.04
N GLU A 69 -7.01 16.87 -1.75
CA GLU A 69 -7.44 18.14 -1.17
C GLU A 69 -6.72 19.32 -1.81
N THR A 70 -5.41 19.20 -2.03
CA THR A 70 -4.61 20.24 -2.69
C THR A 70 -5.07 20.44 -4.13
N GLU A 71 -5.31 19.37 -4.88
CA GLU A 71 -5.85 19.45 -6.25
C GLU A 71 -7.20 20.18 -6.26
N ALA A 72 -8.09 19.86 -5.32
CA ALA A 72 -9.39 20.51 -5.20
C ALA A 72 -9.26 22.01 -4.91
N MET A 73 -8.30 22.43 -4.08
CA MET A 73 -8.04 23.84 -3.80
C MET A 73 -7.47 24.57 -5.02
N ILE A 74 -6.47 24.01 -5.70
CA ILE A 74 -5.85 24.66 -6.87
C ILE A 74 -6.80 24.70 -8.07
N LYS A 75 -7.72 23.72 -8.21
CA LYS A 75 -8.81 23.79 -9.19
C LYS A 75 -9.73 24.99 -8.96
N LYS A 76 -10.03 25.34 -7.71
CA LYS A 76 -10.80 26.57 -7.41
C LYS A 76 -10.03 27.81 -7.82
N LEU A 77 -8.72 27.84 -7.55
CA LEU A 77 -7.85 28.95 -7.93
C LEU A 77 -7.79 29.13 -9.44
N LEU A 78 -7.74 28.03 -10.21
CA LEU A 78 -7.77 28.05 -11.68
C LEU A 78 -9.01 28.76 -12.25
N THR A 79 -10.16 28.67 -11.57
CA THR A 79 -11.40 29.34 -11.98
C THR A 79 -11.46 30.82 -11.60
N SER A 80 -10.49 31.33 -10.85
CA SER A 80 -10.44 32.74 -10.48
C SER A 80 -10.03 33.62 -11.65
N ASN A 81 -10.68 34.78 -11.77
CA ASN A 81 -10.33 35.81 -12.74
C ASN A 81 -9.07 36.59 -12.34
N ASP A 82 -8.71 36.55 -11.05
CA ASP A 82 -7.58 37.32 -10.49
C ASP A 82 -6.22 36.63 -10.69
N VAL A 83 -6.22 35.42 -11.24
CA VAL A 83 -5.00 34.64 -11.52
C VAL A 83 -4.63 34.82 -12.99
N ASP A 84 -3.39 35.23 -13.23
CA ASP A 84 -2.85 35.44 -14.57
C ASP A 84 -2.66 34.11 -15.34
N ASP A 85 -2.57 34.21 -16.66
CA ASP A 85 -2.51 33.05 -17.55
C ASP A 85 -1.25 32.19 -17.34
N THR A 86 -0.14 32.77 -16.88
CA THR A 86 1.09 32.01 -16.59
C THR A 86 0.88 31.15 -15.36
N THR A 87 0.38 31.73 -14.28
CA THR A 87 0.05 30.99 -13.07
C THR A 87 -1.01 29.91 -13.34
N LYS A 88 -2.02 30.19 -14.19
CA LYS A 88 -3.01 29.18 -14.62
C LYS A 88 -2.39 28.01 -15.35
N ALA A 89 -1.40 28.26 -16.21
CA ALA A 89 -0.69 27.19 -16.93
C ALA A 89 0.08 26.28 -15.95
N GLU A 90 0.78 26.84 -14.97
CA GLU A 90 1.49 26.08 -13.92
C GLU A 90 0.53 25.26 -13.05
N ILE A 91 -0.61 25.84 -12.66
CA ILE A 91 -1.66 25.12 -11.92
C ILE A 91 -2.16 23.93 -12.75
N ASN A 92 -2.43 24.14 -14.03
CA ASN A 92 -2.87 23.06 -14.93
C ASN A 92 -1.83 21.94 -15.05
N GLU A 93 -0.54 22.28 -15.17
CA GLU A 93 0.53 21.30 -15.18
C GLU A 93 0.53 20.46 -13.90
N SER A 94 0.42 21.12 -12.74
CA SER A 94 0.34 20.42 -11.45
C SER A 94 -0.88 19.49 -11.35
N ILE A 95 -2.05 19.90 -11.86
CA ILE A 95 -3.25 19.08 -11.90
C ILE A 95 -3.04 17.86 -12.81
N MET A 96 -2.48 18.07 -14.02
CA MET A 96 -2.22 16.99 -14.97
C MET A 96 -1.25 15.95 -14.40
N LEU A 97 -0.21 16.41 -13.69
CA LEU A 97 0.73 15.52 -13.00
C LEU A 97 0.03 14.65 -11.96
N HIS A 98 -0.87 15.23 -11.17
CA HIS A 98 -1.63 14.45 -10.18
C HIS A 98 -2.57 13.43 -10.83
N GLN A 99 -3.28 13.81 -11.88
CA GLN A 99 -4.20 12.92 -12.60
C GLN A 99 -3.45 11.77 -13.29
N ALA A 100 -2.25 12.04 -13.81
CA ALA A 100 -1.37 11.00 -14.35
C ALA A 100 -0.95 10.02 -13.25
N TYR A 101 -0.62 10.51 -12.05
CA TYR A 101 -0.34 9.68 -10.88
C TYR A 101 -1.54 8.81 -10.48
N GLN A 102 -2.73 9.40 -10.35
CA GLN A 102 -3.96 8.65 -10.02
C GLN A 102 -4.26 7.54 -11.06
N SER A 103 -4.11 7.86 -12.36
CA SER A 103 -4.28 6.87 -13.43
C SER A 103 -3.25 5.74 -13.36
N LYS A 104 -2.01 6.04 -12.95
CA LYS A 104 -0.98 5.01 -12.70
C LYS A 104 -1.41 4.09 -11.56
N CYS A 105 -1.88 4.64 -10.44
CA CYS A 105 -2.33 3.87 -9.28
C CYS A 105 -3.51 2.95 -9.60
N GLU A 106 -4.48 3.45 -10.38
CA GLU A 106 -5.63 2.65 -10.80
C GLU A 106 -5.20 1.43 -11.63
N LYS A 107 -4.23 1.61 -12.54
CA LYS A 107 -3.67 0.51 -13.34
C LYS A 107 -2.92 -0.51 -12.47
N GLU A 108 -2.14 -0.04 -11.50
CA GLU A 108 -1.44 -0.91 -10.54
C GLU A 108 -2.45 -1.75 -9.73
N CYS A 109 -3.55 -1.13 -9.27
CA CYS A 109 -4.63 -1.82 -8.56
C CYS A 109 -5.31 -2.88 -9.44
N GLN A 110 -5.66 -2.53 -10.68
CA GLN A 110 -6.23 -3.48 -11.65
C GLN A 110 -5.31 -4.67 -11.94
N GLN A 111 -4.00 -4.41 -12.07
CA GLN A 111 -2.99 -5.45 -12.27
C GLN A 111 -2.87 -6.37 -11.05
N ALA A 112 -2.82 -5.81 -9.83
CA ALA A 112 -2.77 -6.60 -8.60
C ALA A 112 -4.01 -7.49 -8.44
N MET A 113 -5.21 -6.97 -8.69
CA MET A 113 -6.45 -7.76 -8.67
C MET A 113 -6.45 -8.87 -9.72
N SER A 114 -5.89 -8.62 -10.90
CA SER A 114 -5.80 -9.64 -11.96
C SER A 114 -4.85 -10.78 -11.57
N GLN A 115 -3.73 -10.47 -10.89
CA GLN A 115 -2.76 -11.45 -10.40
C GLN A 115 -3.33 -12.28 -9.24
N GLN A 116 -4.11 -11.67 -8.33
CA GLN A 116 -4.79 -12.37 -7.24
C GLN A 116 -5.90 -13.32 -7.73
N GLY A 117 -6.40 -13.15 -8.96
CA GLY A 117 -7.35 -14.07 -9.60
C GLY A 117 -6.75 -15.41 -10.02
N GLU A 118 -5.42 -15.57 -10.03
CA GLU A 118 -4.72 -16.78 -10.51
C GLU A 118 -4.04 -17.60 -9.40
N GLU A 119 -3.87 -17.06 -8.18
CA GLU A 119 -3.27 -17.77 -7.04
C GLU A 119 -4.23 -17.97 -5.87
N TRP A 120 -5.05 -19.02 -5.97
CA TRP A 120 -5.51 -19.74 -4.77
C TRP A 120 -4.87 -21.13 -4.78
N PRO A 121 -3.82 -21.41 -4.00
CA PRO A 121 -3.67 -22.75 -3.46
C PRO A 121 -4.75 -22.89 -2.38
N ALA A 122 -5.62 -23.88 -2.55
CA ALA A 122 -6.65 -24.25 -1.59
C ALA A 122 -6.06 -24.40 -0.17
N ILE A 123 -6.26 -23.40 0.69
CA ILE A 123 -6.22 -23.55 2.15
C ILE A 123 -7.66 -23.60 2.67
N ASP A 124 -8.50 -24.36 1.96
CA ASP A 124 -9.62 -25.06 2.57
C ASP A 124 -9.11 -26.48 2.85
N LEU A 125 -8.67 -26.76 4.10
CA LEU A 125 -8.66 -28.10 4.73
C LEU A 125 -7.86 -28.14 6.07
N ILE A 126 -8.13 -27.25 7.03
CA ILE A 126 -7.87 -27.57 8.46
C ILE A 126 -9.05 -27.08 9.33
N LYS A 127 -10.25 -27.60 9.05
CA LYS A 127 -11.35 -27.74 10.02
C LYS A 127 -12.17 -29.00 9.73
N ARG A 128 -11.49 -30.14 9.67
CA ARG A 128 -12.09 -31.47 9.89
C ARG A 128 -11.08 -32.26 10.71
N ASP A 129 -11.32 -32.30 12.01
CA ASP A 129 -11.11 -33.45 12.91
C ASP A 129 -10.89 -32.97 14.35
N SER A 130 -12.03 -32.79 15.04
CA SER A 130 -12.25 -32.79 16.50
C SER A 130 -13.58 -32.04 16.70
N VAL A 131 -14.73 -32.66 16.92
CA VAL A 131 -15.02 -33.68 17.92
C VAL A 131 -16.21 -34.54 17.42
N ALA A 132 -15.93 -35.80 17.13
CA ALA A 132 -16.87 -36.89 17.35
C ALA A 132 -16.19 -37.82 18.37
N GLY A 133 -16.75 -37.95 19.57
CA GLY A 133 -16.29 -38.92 20.56
C GLY A 133 -16.08 -38.37 21.98
N ASN A 134 -17.16 -38.11 22.70
CA ASN A 134 -17.50 -38.84 23.93
C ASN A 134 -18.94 -38.49 24.36
#